data_AF-A0A139DKF1-F1
#
_entry.id   AF-A0A139DKF1-F1
#
_cell.length_a   1.000
_cell.length_b   1.000
_cell.length_c   1.000
_cell.angle_alpha   90.00
_cell.angle_beta   90.00
_cell.angle_gamma   90.00
#
_symmetry.space_group_name_H-M   'P 1'
#
loop_
_entity.id
_entity.type
_entity.pdbx_description
1 polymer ?
#
loop_
_entity_poly.entity_id
_entity_poly.type
_entity_poly.pdbx_seq_one_letter_code
_entity_poly.pdbx_strand_id
1 'polypeptide(L)'
;MSNPDQDLFLSAYRMAGHLVMAEKLGGGGWALVWHDEKTGRYAAHGYFHHPEASLGELKLAGYLAEAIVSEELIDVEAAELDKALESAQVLMGKETGLKVTKREGRDVLKAVCSRWFQIRGYARYALKQFEEPVPLRQFWLSKHENADTSKALPEHHKAAFKPEAVTSAALIQGADARYNIPDAMRASHRRPPEAPAPKPETTIRVEESK
;
A
#
# COMPACT_ATOMS: atom_id res chain seq x y z
N MET A 1 -1.63 6.86 -24.25
CA MET A 1 -0.66 6.73 -23.14
C MET A 1 -1.39 7.15 -21.89
N SER A 2 -1.39 6.35 -20.83
CA SER A 2 -2.06 6.71 -19.58
C SER A 2 -1.41 7.96 -18.98
N ASN A 3 -2.22 8.81 -18.35
CA ASN A 3 -1.70 9.94 -17.58
C ASN A 3 -1.06 9.35 -16.29
N PRO A 4 0.25 9.55 -16.04
CA PRO A 4 0.94 8.96 -14.89
C PRO A 4 0.24 9.24 -13.56
N ASP A 5 -0.33 10.44 -13.40
CA ASP A 5 -1.06 10.83 -12.20
C ASP A 5 -2.38 10.07 -12.05
N GLN A 6 -3.01 9.71 -13.17
CA GLN A 6 -4.22 8.91 -13.20
C GLN A 6 -3.94 7.45 -12.81
N ASP A 7 -2.83 6.87 -13.25
CA ASP A 7 -2.48 5.47 -12.91
C ASP A 7 -2.18 5.30 -11.41
N LEU A 8 -1.45 6.24 -10.81
CA LEU A 8 -1.23 6.27 -9.35
C LEU A 8 -2.55 6.40 -8.60
N PHE A 9 -3.39 7.34 -9.05
CA PHE A 9 -4.71 7.58 -8.47
C PHE A 9 -5.58 6.33 -8.50
N LEU A 10 -5.77 5.72 -9.67
CA LEU A 10 -6.58 4.51 -9.84
C LEU A 10 -6.03 3.34 -9.03
N SER A 11 -4.71 3.14 -9.02
CA SER A 11 -4.05 2.09 -8.22
C SER A 11 -4.29 2.26 -6.72
N ALA A 12 -4.25 3.50 -6.22
CA ALA A 12 -4.52 3.78 -4.81
C ALA A 12 -5.96 3.43 -4.43
N TYR A 13 -6.95 3.77 -5.26
CA TYR A 13 -8.35 3.39 -5.03
C TYR A 13 -8.56 1.89 -5.14
N ARG A 14 -7.92 1.23 -6.11
CA ARG A 14 -7.96 -0.24 -6.25
C ARG A 14 -7.48 -0.93 -4.98
N MET A 15 -6.31 -0.53 -4.47
CA MET A 15 -5.74 -1.10 -3.26
C MET A 15 -6.57 -0.78 -2.00
N ALA A 16 -7.11 0.43 -1.91
CA ALA A 16 -8.01 0.80 -0.82
C ALA A 16 -9.31 -0.04 -0.83
N GLY A 17 -9.87 -0.34 -2.00
CA GLY A 17 -11.04 -1.22 -2.14
C GLY A 17 -10.76 -2.66 -1.70
N HIS A 18 -9.60 -3.23 -2.08
CA HIS A 18 -9.16 -4.55 -1.58
C HIS A 18 -9.07 -4.56 -0.06
N LEU A 19 -8.45 -3.53 0.54
CA LEU A 19 -8.25 -3.42 1.98
C LEU A 19 -9.57 -3.33 2.75
N VAL A 20 -10.47 -2.45 2.33
CA VAL A 20 -11.76 -2.25 3.01
C VAL A 20 -12.61 -3.51 2.96
N MET A 21 -12.54 -4.28 1.88
CA MET A 21 -13.23 -5.57 1.80
C MET A 21 -12.61 -6.60 2.75
N ALA A 22 -11.29 -6.67 2.85
CA ALA A 22 -10.61 -7.53 3.82
C ALA A 22 -11.04 -7.21 5.27
N GLU A 23 -11.11 -5.92 5.63
CA GLU A 23 -11.57 -5.47 6.95
C GLU A 23 -13.05 -5.76 7.21
N LYS A 24 -13.91 -5.55 6.20
CA LYS A 24 -15.35 -5.86 6.32
C LYS A 24 -15.56 -7.33 6.70
N LEU A 25 -14.66 -8.21 6.27
CA LEU A 25 -14.73 -9.65 6.50
C LEU A 25 -13.94 -10.08 7.75
N GLY A 26 -13.66 -9.15 8.67
CA GLY A 26 -13.01 -9.43 9.95
C GLY A 26 -11.48 -9.61 9.86
N GLY A 27 -10.90 -9.33 8.69
CA GLY A 27 -9.46 -9.34 8.45
C GLY A 27 -8.84 -7.94 8.41
N GLY A 28 -7.86 -7.74 7.53
CA GLY A 28 -7.15 -6.49 7.37
C GLY A 28 -5.94 -6.62 6.46
N GLY A 29 -5.03 -5.63 6.46
CA GLY A 29 -3.85 -5.68 5.62
C GLY A 29 -3.20 -4.33 5.35
N TRP A 30 -2.39 -4.31 4.30
CA TRP A 30 -1.71 -3.12 3.80
C TRP A 30 -1.42 -3.25 2.31
N ALA A 31 -1.16 -2.12 1.65
CA ALA A 31 -0.71 -2.06 0.27
C ALA A 31 0.26 -0.89 0.05
N LEU A 32 1.16 -1.06 -0.91
CA LEU A 32 2.11 -0.08 -1.39
C LEU A 32 1.89 0.13 -2.87
N VAL A 33 1.82 1.39 -3.29
CA VAL A 33 1.87 1.81 -4.70
C VAL A 33 3.13 2.63 -4.89
N TRP A 34 3.93 2.39 -5.93
CA TRP A 34 5.17 3.12 -6.16
C TRP A 34 5.41 3.37 -7.65
N HIS A 35 6.20 4.40 -7.96
CA HIS A 35 6.61 4.69 -9.33
C HIS A 35 7.79 3.80 -9.74
N ASP A 36 7.64 3.03 -10.82
CA ASP A 36 8.73 2.31 -11.47
C ASP A 36 9.32 3.16 -12.59
N GLU A 37 10.45 3.82 -12.31
CA GLU A 37 11.16 4.68 -13.25
C GLU A 37 11.56 3.98 -14.56
N LYS A 38 11.74 2.65 -14.56
CA LYS A 38 12.12 1.92 -15.77
C LYS A 38 10.96 1.81 -16.75
N THR A 39 9.75 1.66 -16.22
CA THR A 39 8.55 1.41 -17.03
C THR A 39 7.65 2.65 -17.13
N GLY A 40 7.87 3.65 -16.27
CA GLY A 40 7.01 4.82 -16.11
C GLY A 40 5.65 4.49 -15.52
N ARG A 41 5.51 3.32 -14.87
CA ARG A 41 4.22 2.80 -14.37
C ARG A 41 4.16 2.85 -12.86
N TYR A 42 2.93 2.81 -12.35
CA TYR A 42 2.64 2.70 -10.92
C TYR A 42 2.25 1.28 -10.56
N ALA A 43 3.23 0.48 -10.16
CA ALA A 43 2.96 -0.87 -9.68
C ALA A 43 2.42 -0.81 -8.25
N ALA A 44 1.58 -1.80 -7.91
CA ALA A 44 1.03 -1.94 -6.58
C ALA A 44 1.24 -3.36 -6.06
N HIS A 45 1.54 -3.48 -4.77
CA HIS A 45 1.59 -4.74 -4.06
C HIS A 45 0.95 -4.58 -2.69
N GLY A 46 0.12 -5.55 -2.31
CA GLY A 46 -0.51 -5.55 -1.01
C GLY A 46 -0.71 -6.94 -0.47
N TYR A 47 -0.73 -7.02 0.85
CA TYR A 47 -1.11 -8.21 1.59
C TYR A 47 -2.44 -7.94 2.27
N PHE A 48 -3.44 -8.72 1.88
CA PHE A 48 -4.79 -8.64 2.42
C PHE A 48 -5.13 -9.99 3.02
N HIS A 49 -5.36 -10.00 4.33
CA HIS A 49 -5.80 -11.18 5.04
C HIS A 49 -7.30 -11.11 5.26
N HIS A 50 -7.99 -12.21 4.99
CA HIS A 50 -9.39 -12.39 5.35
C HIS A 50 -9.62 -13.86 5.78
N PRO A 51 -10.42 -14.09 6.82
CA PRO A 51 -10.79 -15.45 7.23
C PRO A 51 -11.88 -16.06 6.33
N GLU A 52 -12.77 -15.25 5.74
CA GLU A 52 -14.05 -15.74 5.19
C GLU A 52 -14.35 -15.37 3.73
N ALA A 53 -13.59 -14.48 3.09
CA ALA A 53 -13.82 -14.12 1.68
C ALA A 53 -13.44 -15.24 0.70
N SER A 54 -14.16 -15.32 -0.41
CA SER A 54 -13.55 -15.82 -1.63
C SER A 54 -12.54 -14.78 -2.16
N LEU A 55 -11.42 -15.24 -2.71
CA LEU A 55 -10.42 -14.36 -3.34
C LEU A 55 -11.06 -13.47 -4.44
N GLY A 56 -12.13 -13.95 -5.08
CA GLY A 56 -12.90 -13.21 -6.08
C GLY A 56 -13.59 -11.97 -5.53
N GLU A 57 -14.28 -12.06 -4.39
CA GLU A 57 -14.97 -10.91 -3.79
C GLU A 57 -14.00 -9.82 -3.34
N LEU A 58 -12.90 -10.23 -2.71
CA LEU A 58 -11.84 -9.30 -2.31
C LEU A 58 -11.27 -8.58 -3.53
N LYS A 59 -10.93 -9.32 -4.59
CA LYS A 59 -10.36 -8.71 -5.79
C LYS A 59 -11.35 -7.78 -6.48
N LEU A 60 -12.61 -8.21 -6.60
CA LEU A 60 -13.66 -7.41 -7.24
C LEU A 60 -13.84 -6.08 -6.52
N ALA A 61 -13.78 -6.03 -5.19
CA ALA A 61 -13.96 -4.79 -4.44
C ALA A 61 -12.96 -3.68 -4.83
N GLY A 62 -11.72 -4.05 -5.14
CA GLY A 62 -10.73 -3.08 -5.62
C GLY A 62 -11.00 -2.61 -7.04
N TYR A 63 -11.33 -3.53 -7.95
CA TYR A 63 -11.67 -3.14 -9.32
C TYR A 63 -12.96 -2.30 -9.38
N LEU A 64 -13.91 -2.55 -8.49
CA LEU A 64 -15.09 -1.71 -8.32
C LEU A 64 -14.72 -0.31 -7.83
N ALA A 65 -13.84 -0.21 -6.84
CA ALA A 65 -13.40 1.10 -6.34
C ALA A 65 -12.67 1.91 -7.43
N GLU A 66 -11.87 1.24 -8.25
CA GLU A 66 -11.25 1.84 -9.43
C GLU A 66 -12.28 2.28 -10.48
N ALA A 67 -13.24 1.42 -10.83
CA ALA A 67 -14.27 1.74 -11.82
C ALA A 67 -15.14 2.93 -11.38
N ILE A 68 -15.60 2.92 -10.12
CA ILE A 68 -16.43 4.00 -9.56
C ILE A 68 -15.69 5.34 -9.61
N VAL A 69 -14.40 5.37 -9.24
CA VAL A 69 -13.64 6.62 -9.25
C VAL A 69 -13.27 7.06 -10.66
N SER A 70 -12.98 6.11 -11.57
CA SER A 70 -12.63 6.41 -12.96
C SER A 70 -13.80 6.97 -13.76
N GLU A 71 -15.01 6.53 -13.46
CA GLU A 71 -16.24 6.95 -14.14
C GLU A 71 -16.95 8.09 -13.39
N GLU A 72 -16.34 8.64 -12.33
CA GLU A 72 -16.91 9.69 -11.46
C GLU A 72 -18.30 9.34 -10.88
N LEU A 73 -18.55 8.05 -10.65
CA LEU A 73 -19.86 7.51 -10.23
C LEU A 73 -20.12 7.66 -8.73
N ILE A 74 -19.69 8.77 -8.15
CA ILE A 74 -19.94 9.10 -6.74
C ILE A 74 -21.31 9.77 -6.67
N ASP A 75 -22.22 9.22 -5.86
CA ASP A 75 -23.59 9.73 -5.67
C ASP A 75 -24.54 9.58 -6.89
N VAL A 76 -24.30 8.59 -7.75
CA VAL A 76 -25.13 8.30 -8.94
C VAL A 76 -26.22 7.24 -8.70
N GLU A 77 -27.14 7.13 -9.66
CA GLU A 77 -28.22 6.13 -9.63
C GLU A 77 -27.71 4.68 -9.74
N ALA A 78 -28.51 3.73 -9.23
CA ALA A 78 -28.16 2.31 -9.18
C ALA A 78 -27.84 1.69 -10.55
N ALA A 79 -28.41 2.21 -11.65
CA ALA A 79 -28.17 1.70 -13.00
C ALA A 79 -26.75 1.98 -13.51
N GLU A 80 -26.13 3.09 -13.08
CA GLU A 80 -24.75 3.41 -13.45
C GLU A 80 -23.75 2.58 -12.63
N LEU A 81 -24.10 2.24 -11.38
CA LEU A 81 -23.31 1.33 -10.56
C LEU A 81 -23.29 -0.12 -11.08
N ASP A 82 -24.36 -0.57 -11.75
CA ASP A 82 -24.38 -1.89 -12.41
C ASP A 82 -23.40 -1.92 -13.62
N LYS A 83 -23.19 -0.79 -14.33
CA LYS A 83 -22.17 -0.70 -15.39
C LYS A 83 -20.75 -0.77 -14.80
N ALA A 84 -20.49 -0.05 -13.70
CA ALA A 84 -19.22 -0.12 -12.99
C ALA A 84 -18.90 -1.55 -12.55
N LEU A 85 -19.92 -2.30 -12.10
CA LEU A 85 -19.79 -3.72 -11.75
C LEU A 85 -19.39 -4.58 -12.95
N GLU A 86 -20.03 -4.41 -14.11
CA GLU A 86 -19.67 -5.13 -15.33
C GLU A 86 -18.23 -4.81 -15.77
N SER A 87 -17.85 -3.53 -15.81
CA SER A 87 -16.48 -3.09 -16.12
C SER A 87 -15.46 -3.72 -15.16
N ALA A 88 -15.73 -3.68 -13.86
CA ALA A 88 -14.86 -4.24 -12.83
C ALA A 88 -14.71 -5.76 -12.95
N GLN A 89 -15.80 -6.48 -13.25
CA GLN A 89 -15.76 -7.93 -13.44
C GLN A 89 -14.94 -8.33 -14.67
N VAL A 90 -15.08 -7.59 -15.78
CA VAL A 90 -14.30 -7.83 -17.00
C VAL A 90 -12.81 -7.59 -16.74
N LEU A 91 -12.47 -6.46 -16.13
CA LEU A 91 -11.07 -6.11 -15.84
C LEU A 91 -10.44 -7.10 -14.85
N MET A 92 -11.14 -7.42 -13.77
CA MET A 92 -10.70 -8.43 -12.81
C MET A 92 -10.48 -9.79 -13.47
N GLY A 93 -11.43 -10.24 -14.29
CA GLY A 93 -11.34 -11.53 -14.98
C GLY A 93 -10.16 -11.60 -15.93
N LYS A 94 -9.84 -10.49 -16.62
CA LYS A 94 -8.68 -10.38 -17.50
C LYS A 94 -7.36 -10.43 -16.73
N GLU A 95 -7.25 -9.72 -15.61
CA GLU A 95 -5.99 -9.58 -14.86
C GLU A 95 -5.71 -10.76 -13.91
N THR A 96 -6.77 -11.41 -13.39
CA THR A 96 -6.63 -12.43 -12.34
C THR A 96 -7.15 -13.81 -12.73
N GLY A 97 -7.93 -13.91 -13.81
CA GLY A 97 -8.63 -15.14 -14.20
C GLY A 97 -9.82 -15.50 -13.29
N LEU A 98 -10.12 -14.70 -12.26
CA LEU A 98 -11.20 -14.95 -11.32
C LEU A 98 -12.57 -14.57 -11.90
N LYS A 99 -13.61 -15.29 -11.46
CA LYS A 99 -15.00 -15.00 -11.78
C LYS A 99 -15.82 -15.00 -10.49
N VAL A 100 -16.79 -14.10 -10.45
CA VAL A 100 -17.77 -13.98 -9.36
C VAL A 100 -19.16 -13.96 -9.99
N THR A 101 -20.12 -14.55 -9.30
CA THR A 101 -21.49 -14.59 -9.77
C THR A 101 -22.12 -13.20 -9.74
N LYS A 102 -23.21 -12.99 -10.49
CA LYS A 102 -23.96 -11.73 -10.47
C LYS A 102 -24.47 -11.36 -9.07
N ARG A 103 -24.86 -12.36 -8.28
CA ARG A 103 -25.33 -12.17 -6.90
C ARG A 103 -24.19 -11.67 -6.01
N GLU A 104 -23.07 -12.38 -5.97
CA GLU A 104 -21.88 -11.99 -5.20
C GLU A 104 -21.38 -10.61 -5.64
N GLY A 105 -21.32 -10.35 -6.94
CA GLY A 105 -20.91 -9.05 -7.48
C GLY A 105 -21.75 -7.89 -6.94
N ARG A 106 -23.08 -8.05 -6.85
CA ARG A 106 -23.97 -7.05 -6.26
C ARG A 106 -23.80 -6.89 -4.75
N ASP A 107 -23.50 -7.97 -4.03
CA ASP A 107 -23.22 -7.90 -2.60
C ASP A 107 -21.88 -7.20 -2.31
N VAL A 108 -20.87 -7.43 -3.15
CA VAL A 108 -19.61 -6.68 -3.13
C VAL A 108 -19.82 -5.21 -3.48
N LEU A 109 -20.62 -4.90 -4.51
CA LEU A 109 -20.96 -3.51 -4.88
C LEU A 109 -21.59 -2.76 -3.70
N LYS A 110 -22.60 -3.36 -3.04
CA LYS A 110 -23.18 -2.78 -1.81
C LYS A 110 -22.14 -2.58 -0.71
N ALA A 111 -21.21 -3.52 -0.57
CA ALA A 111 -20.13 -3.42 0.40
C ALA A 111 -19.22 -2.22 0.13
N VAL A 112 -18.79 -2.05 -1.12
CA VAL A 112 -17.93 -0.96 -1.58
C VAL A 112 -18.65 0.39 -1.39
N CYS A 113 -19.88 0.52 -1.86
CA CYS A 113 -20.64 1.77 -1.74
C CYS A 113 -20.90 2.15 -0.27
N SER A 114 -21.29 1.20 0.59
CA SER A 114 -21.53 1.47 2.01
C SER A 114 -20.28 1.90 2.79
N ARG A 115 -19.08 1.62 2.25
CA ARG A 115 -17.79 2.00 2.85
C ARG A 115 -16.99 2.97 1.98
N TRP A 116 -17.64 3.64 1.03
CA TRP A 116 -16.96 4.53 0.08
C TRP A 116 -16.14 5.62 0.76
N PHE A 117 -16.67 6.21 1.84
CA PHE A 117 -15.95 7.22 2.63
C PHE A 117 -14.60 6.70 3.16
N GLN A 118 -14.56 5.44 3.61
CA GLN A 118 -13.34 4.80 4.12
C GLN A 118 -12.35 4.53 2.99
N ILE A 119 -12.81 3.99 1.85
CA ILE A 119 -11.99 3.76 0.65
C ILE A 119 -11.35 5.08 0.19
N ARG A 120 -12.15 6.13 0.05
CA ARG A 120 -11.69 7.46 -0.33
C ARG A 120 -10.69 8.03 0.67
N GLY A 121 -10.92 7.82 1.97
CA GLY A 121 -10.02 8.24 3.04
C GLY A 121 -8.64 7.60 2.90
N TYR A 122 -8.58 6.27 2.74
CA TYR A 122 -7.33 5.55 2.55
C TYR A 122 -6.59 5.96 1.28
N ALA A 123 -7.28 6.03 0.14
CA ALA A 123 -6.67 6.43 -1.12
C ALA A 123 -6.09 7.85 -1.04
N ARG A 124 -6.86 8.83 -0.53
CA ARG A 124 -6.39 10.23 -0.39
C ARG A 124 -5.22 10.37 0.57
N TYR A 125 -5.24 9.64 1.70
CA TYR A 125 -4.14 9.65 2.64
C TYR A 125 -2.85 9.12 1.99
N ALA A 126 -2.94 8.03 1.23
CA ALA A 126 -1.81 7.46 0.51
C ALA A 126 -1.29 8.39 -0.59
N LEU A 127 -2.18 9.04 -1.35
CA LEU A 127 -1.79 10.02 -2.38
C LEU A 127 -1.08 11.24 -1.76
N LYS A 128 -1.57 11.73 -0.62
CA LYS A 128 -0.89 12.82 0.10
C LYS A 128 0.52 12.44 0.56
N GLN A 129 0.71 11.20 1.03
CA GLN A 129 2.06 10.72 1.38
C GLN A 129 3.01 10.67 0.18
N PHE A 130 2.49 10.43 -1.02
CA PHE A 130 3.28 10.42 -2.24
C PHE A 130 3.74 11.84 -2.62
N GLU A 131 2.89 12.85 -2.42
CA GLU A 131 3.20 14.27 -2.64
C GLU A 131 4.14 14.85 -1.57
N GLU A 132 4.01 14.39 -0.32
CA GLU A 132 4.82 14.83 0.83
C GLU A 132 5.64 13.64 1.39
N PRO A 133 6.76 13.21 0.77
CA PRO A 133 7.43 11.94 1.08
C PRO A 133 8.16 11.88 2.45
N VAL A 134 7.99 12.87 3.32
CA VAL A 134 8.60 12.92 4.66
C VAL A 134 8.29 11.67 5.52
N PRO A 135 7.08 11.07 5.48
CA PRO A 135 6.78 9.82 6.19
C PRO A 135 7.51 8.58 5.63
N LEU A 136 7.80 8.56 4.33
CA LEU A 136 8.51 7.45 3.66
C LEU A 136 10.04 7.58 3.69
N ARG A 137 10.56 8.77 3.99
CA ARG A 137 12.00 8.97 4.29
C ARG A 137 12.49 8.08 5.44
N GLN A 138 11.63 7.72 6.40
CA GLN A 138 11.97 6.81 7.50
C GLN A 138 11.97 5.33 7.09
N PHE A 139 11.17 4.94 6.09
CA PHE A 139 11.17 3.59 5.49
C PHE A 139 12.46 3.29 4.72
N TRP A 140 13.09 4.33 4.16
CA TRP A 140 14.24 4.24 3.27
C TRP A 140 15.59 4.01 3.99
N LEU A 141 15.81 4.61 5.16
CA LEU A 141 17.11 4.62 5.85
C LEU A 141 17.51 3.30 6.55
N SER A 142 16.54 2.45 6.90
CA SER A 142 16.75 1.25 7.72
C SER A 142 17.00 -0.02 6.92
N LYS A 143 16.84 0.04 5.60
CA LYS A 143 16.93 -1.11 4.71
C LYS A 143 18.36 -1.62 4.49
N HIS A 144 19.36 -0.82 4.85
CA HIS A 144 20.74 -1.10 4.49
C HIS A 144 21.57 -1.85 5.53
N GLU A 145 21.11 -1.98 6.78
CA GLU A 145 21.93 -2.63 7.80
C GLU A 145 21.63 -4.12 8.00
N ASN A 146 20.45 -4.67 7.66
CA ASN A 146 20.07 -6.00 8.14
C ASN A 146 19.17 -6.90 7.23
N ALA A 147 19.09 -6.68 5.92
CA ALA A 147 18.29 -7.58 5.06
C ALA A 147 19.03 -8.90 4.75
N ASP A 148 18.57 -10.00 5.35
CA ASP A 148 18.95 -11.38 5.04
C ASP A 148 18.71 -11.67 3.54
N THR A 149 19.79 -11.95 2.82
CA THR A 149 19.88 -12.04 1.35
C THR A 149 19.30 -13.33 0.76
N SER A 150 18.67 -14.19 1.58
CA SER A 150 18.38 -15.58 1.23
C SER A 150 17.07 -15.83 0.47
N LYS A 151 16.15 -14.86 0.35
CA LYS A 151 14.95 -14.99 -0.49
C LYS A 151 14.93 -13.95 -1.60
N ALA A 152 15.05 -14.41 -2.84
CA ALA A 152 14.96 -13.56 -4.03
C ALA A 152 13.57 -12.93 -4.13
N LEU A 153 13.45 -11.67 -3.73
CA LEU A 153 12.28 -10.86 -4.04
C LEU A 153 12.15 -10.72 -5.57
N PRO A 154 10.92 -10.74 -6.13
CA PRO A 154 10.70 -10.48 -7.55
C PRO A 154 11.35 -9.16 -7.99
N GLU A 155 11.93 -9.11 -9.20
CA GLU A 155 12.66 -7.94 -9.72
C GLU A 155 11.90 -6.61 -9.61
N HIS A 156 10.57 -6.62 -9.82
CA HIS A 156 9.73 -5.42 -9.71
C HIS A 156 9.64 -4.86 -8.29
N HIS A 157 9.81 -5.69 -7.26
CA HIS A 157 9.92 -5.22 -5.89
C HIS A 157 11.23 -4.44 -5.73
N LYS A 158 12.35 -4.96 -6.25
CA LYS A 158 13.69 -4.34 -6.07
C LYS A 158 13.75 -2.88 -6.52
N ALA A 159 12.93 -2.45 -7.49
CA ALA A 159 12.84 -1.07 -7.95
C ALA A 159 12.29 -0.10 -6.88
N ALA A 160 11.25 -0.49 -6.13
CA ALA A 160 10.69 0.27 -4.99
C ALA A 160 11.61 0.32 -3.75
N PHE A 161 12.74 -0.37 -3.85
CA PHE A 161 13.48 -0.94 -2.74
C PHE A 161 14.98 -0.70 -2.89
N LYS A 162 15.38 0.12 -3.87
CA LYS A 162 16.76 0.54 -4.08
C LYS A 162 17.16 1.48 -2.95
N PRO A 163 18.16 1.12 -2.14
CA PRO A 163 18.50 1.88 -0.95
C PRO A 163 19.10 3.28 -1.19
N GLU A 164 19.50 3.59 -2.42
CA GLU A 164 20.06 4.89 -2.82
C GLU A 164 19.13 5.68 -3.75
N ALA A 165 17.99 5.12 -4.17
CA ALA A 165 17.00 5.81 -4.98
C ALA A 165 15.80 6.20 -4.11
N VAL A 166 15.50 7.49 -3.99
CA VAL A 166 14.28 7.97 -3.34
C VAL A 166 13.12 7.65 -4.27
N THR A 167 12.44 6.51 -4.04
CA THR A 167 11.23 6.16 -4.79
C THR A 167 10.02 6.65 -4.00
N SER A 168 9.29 7.64 -4.53
CA SER A 168 8.01 8.04 -3.94
C SER A 168 7.04 6.84 -3.95
N ALA A 169 6.37 6.61 -2.83
CA ALA A 169 5.38 5.55 -2.67
C ALA A 169 4.14 6.09 -1.94
N ALA A 170 3.04 5.36 -2.06
CA ALA A 170 1.79 5.63 -1.37
C ALA A 170 1.46 4.40 -0.53
N LEU A 171 1.45 4.54 0.80
CA LEU A 171 1.17 3.45 1.74
C LEU A 171 -0.29 3.51 2.18
N ILE A 172 -0.97 2.38 2.04
CA ILE A 172 -2.34 2.15 2.47
C ILE A 172 -2.30 1.09 3.57
N GLN A 173 -2.79 1.41 4.77
CA GLN A 173 -2.77 0.51 5.92
C GLN A 173 -4.17 0.40 6.52
N GLY A 174 -4.57 -0.83 6.84
CA GLY A 174 -5.81 -1.10 7.56
C GLY A 174 -5.80 -0.59 9.00
N ALA A 175 -6.99 -0.34 9.54
CA ALA A 175 -7.16 0.09 10.93
C ALA A 175 -6.81 -1.02 11.94
N ASP A 176 -6.84 -2.28 11.52
CA ASP A 176 -6.54 -3.41 12.39
C ASP A 176 -5.02 -3.61 12.57
N ALA A 177 -4.54 -3.31 13.77
CA ALA A 177 -3.15 -3.45 14.19
C ALA A 177 -2.65 -4.90 14.19
N ARG A 178 -3.49 -5.93 14.01
CA ARG A 178 -3.03 -7.32 13.88
C ARG A 178 -2.36 -7.58 12.53
N TYR A 179 -2.75 -6.84 11.49
CA TYR A 179 -2.27 -7.01 10.11
C TYR A 179 -1.29 -5.92 9.66
N ASN A 180 -0.93 -5.07 10.61
CA ASN A 180 0.39 -4.48 10.82
C ASN A 180 1.42 -4.79 9.72
N ILE A 181 1.89 -3.74 9.04
CA ILE A 181 2.85 -3.80 7.92
C ILE A 181 4.06 -4.66 8.31
N PRO A 182 4.48 -5.71 7.60
CA PRO A 182 5.65 -6.52 7.95
C PRO A 182 6.85 -5.66 8.34
N ASP A 183 7.66 -6.08 9.31
CA ASP A 183 8.78 -5.25 9.82
C ASP A 183 9.79 -4.86 8.73
N ALA A 184 9.96 -5.72 7.71
CA ALA A 184 10.71 -5.42 6.47
C ALA A 184 10.17 -4.20 5.70
N MET A 185 8.96 -3.75 6.02
CA MET A 185 8.26 -2.59 5.51
C MET A 185 7.83 -1.60 6.61
N ARG A 186 8.11 -1.89 7.89
CA ARG A 186 7.72 -1.06 9.06
C ARG A 186 8.92 -0.37 9.71
N ALA A 187 10.07 -0.37 9.06
CA ALA A 187 11.35 -0.08 9.68
C ALA A 187 11.54 1.41 10.04
N SER A 188 10.86 1.79 11.13
CA SER A 188 11.02 2.98 11.96
C SER A 188 10.43 2.60 13.33
N HIS A 189 11.24 2.54 14.38
CA HIS A 189 10.88 2.56 15.82
C HIS A 189 11.85 1.83 16.76
N ARG A 190 12.98 1.27 16.30
CA ARG A 190 14.09 1.08 17.24
C ARG A 190 14.78 2.42 17.43
N ARG A 191 14.76 2.94 18.68
CA ARG A 191 15.62 4.06 19.11
C ARG A 191 17.03 3.81 18.54
N PRO A 192 17.72 4.84 18.00
CA PRO A 192 19.13 4.68 17.68
C PRO A 192 19.84 4.15 18.94
N PRO A 193 20.80 3.21 18.82
CA PRO A 193 21.63 2.85 19.95
C PRO A 193 22.23 4.14 20.49
N GLU A 194 22.08 4.39 21.79
CA GLU A 194 22.77 5.50 22.44
C GLU A 194 24.24 5.41 22.02
N ALA A 195 24.77 6.52 21.49
CA ALA A 195 26.18 6.60 21.17
C ALA A 195 26.96 6.13 22.41
N PRO A 196 27.95 5.22 22.26
CA PRO A 196 28.74 4.79 23.40
C PRO A 196 29.30 6.04 24.07
N ALA A 197 29.11 6.13 25.38
CA ALA A 197 29.57 7.25 26.17
C ALA A 197 31.02 7.60 25.76
N PRO A 198 31.33 8.90 25.55
CA PRO A 198 32.68 9.30 25.17
C PRO A 198 33.66 8.69 26.17
N LYS A 199 34.63 7.93 25.66
CA LYS A 199 35.70 7.42 26.51
C LYS A 199 36.33 8.62 27.21
N PRO A 200 36.51 8.59 28.54
CA PRO A 200 37.17 9.68 29.23
C PRO A 200 38.55 9.87 28.59
N GLU A 201 38.82 11.07 28.10
CA GLU A 201 40.14 11.47 27.66
C GLU A 201 41.08 11.26 28.84
N THR A 202 42.04 10.36 28.67
CA THR A 202 43.12 10.15 29.64
C THR A 202 43.88 11.47 29.74
N THR A 203 43.57 12.26 30.76
CA THR A 203 44.34 13.45 31.10
C THR A 203 45.71 12.97 31.57
N ILE A 204 46.70 12.98 30.69
CA ILE A 204 48.09 12.79 31.07
C ILE A 204 48.45 14.02 31.90
N ARG A 205 48.47 13.86 33.23
CA ARG A 205 49.11 14.82 34.13
C ARG A 205 50.62 14.69 33.92
N VAL A 206 51.21 15.72 33.36
CA VAL A 206 52.66 15.95 33.47
C VAL A 206 52.91 16.35 34.92
N GLU A 207 53.55 15.47 35.69
CA GLU A 207 54.12 15.87 36.98
C GLU A 207 55.29 16.81 36.70
N GLU A 208 55.15 18.07 37.12
CA GLU A 208 56.30 18.96 37.25
C GLU A 208 57.10 18.53 38.49
N SER A 209 58.26 17.93 38.25
CA SER A 209 59.25 17.67 39.29
C SER A 209 59.73 18.98 39.92
N LYS A 210 59.67 19.05 41.26
CA LYS A 210 60.54 19.88 42.09
C LYS A 210 61.26 19.00 43.10
#